data_AF-M0DHY0-F1
#
_entry.id   AF-M0DHY0-F1
#
_cell.length_a   1.000
_cell.length_b   1.000
_cell.length_c   1.000
_cell.angle_alpha   90.00
_cell.angle_beta   90.00
_cell.angle_gamma   90.00
#
_symmetry.space_group_name_H-M   'P 1'
#
loop_
_entity.id
_entity.type
_entity.pdbx_description
1 polymer ?
#
loop_
_entity_poly.entity_id
_entity_poly.type
_entity_poly.pdbx_seq_one_letter_code
_entity_poly.pdbx_strand_id
1 'polypeptide(L)'
;MTSSVLRRTGRGAQRVGSRLAAPFRRIVHAVRPSDDASDDDGWRRDDPRQTETRWRRDDETVRCFRFDDGYVSTVEYGSRDVTWQLTPGQVPLASALAMTALYLQHGITPQSDPDGRPFVAVGESGPRQVFEEIADEPVDYVYLDAVRTLEEFPAFIEAGADLRHVYDQMSPARFNTLG
;
A
#
# COMPACT_ATOMS: atom_id res chain seq x y z
N MET A 1 16.55 -19.04 -71.86
CA MET A 1 16.07 -18.12 -70.81
C MET A 1 14.58 -18.37 -70.68
N THR A 2 13.98 -18.92 -69.63
CA THR A 2 14.40 -19.36 -68.29
C THR A 2 13.44 -20.48 -67.85
N SER A 3 14.02 -21.48 -67.18
CA SER A 3 13.51 -22.48 -66.24
C SER A 3 12.26 -22.10 -65.43
N SER A 4 11.54 -22.96 -64.70
CA SER A 4 11.35 -24.41 -64.60
C SER A 4 10.22 -24.59 -63.56
N VAL A 5 9.29 -25.51 -63.86
CA VAL A 5 8.68 -26.53 -62.98
C VAL A 5 8.62 -26.27 -61.45
N LEU A 6 7.41 -26.32 -60.85
CA LEU A 6 7.03 -27.33 -59.84
C LEU A 6 5.57 -27.23 -59.35
N ARG A 7 4.93 -28.42 -59.37
CA ARG A 7 3.78 -28.90 -58.57
C ARG A 7 3.85 -28.43 -57.11
N ARG A 8 2.79 -28.36 -56.29
CA ARG A 8 1.75 -29.38 -56.01
C ARG A 8 0.74 -28.80 -55.00
N THR A 9 -0.54 -29.13 -55.19
CA THR A 9 -1.58 -29.49 -54.19
C THR A 9 -1.69 -28.74 -52.85
N GLY A 10 -2.90 -28.21 -52.62
CA GLY A 10 -3.82 -28.88 -51.71
C GLY A 10 -4.29 -28.13 -50.45
N ARG A 11 -5.60 -28.25 -50.22
CA ARG A 11 -6.35 -28.08 -48.95
C ARG A 11 -6.74 -26.66 -48.54
N GLY A 12 -7.93 -26.27 -49.01
CA GLY A 12 -8.85 -25.48 -48.21
C GLY A 12 -9.62 -26.39 -47.25
N ALA A 13 -9.59 -26.06 -45.96
CA ALA A 13 -10.53 -26.56 -44.97
C ALA A 13 -10.72 -25.45 -43.93
N GLN A 14 -11.90 -24.83 -43.96
CA GLN A 14 -12.36 -23.91 -42.94
C GLN A 14 -13.30 -24.66 -41.98
N ARG A 15 -13.19 -24.25 -40.72
CA ARG A 15 -14.26 -24.10 -39.72
C ARG A 15 -14.66 -25.27 -38.81
N VAL A 16 -14.54 -24.90 -37.51
CA VAL A 16 -15.55 -24.98 -36.44
C VAL A 16 -15.62 -26.28 -35.64
N GLY A 17 -15.64 -26.10 -34.32
CA GLY A 17 -16.33 -27.03 -33.42
C GLY A 17 -15.55 -27.43 -32.18
N SER A 18 -15.57 -26.53 -31.19
CA SER A 18 -15.65 -26.84 -29.75
C SER A 18 -15.24 -28.24 -29.28
N ARG A 19 -14.07 -28.32 -28.64
CA ARG A 19 -13.80 -29.31 -27.59
C ARG A 19 -14.40 -28.80 -26.29
N LEU A 20 -15.11 -29.65 -25.55
CA LEU A 20 -14.88 -29.98 -24.13
C LEU A 20 -16.16 -30.57 -23.48
N ALA A 21 -16.11 -31.87 -23.23
CA ALA A 21 -16.72 -32.58 -22.10
C ALA A 21 -15.57 -33.50 -21.62
N ALA A 22 -15.16 -33.63 -20.36
CA ALA A 22 -15.75 -33.57 -19.02
C ALA A 22 -14.58 -33.34 -18.02
N PRO A 23 -14.63 -33.61 -16.68
CA PRO A 23 -15.74 -33.91 -15.79
C PRO A 23 -15.77 -33.07 -14.49
N PHE A 24 -16.88 -33.20 -13.76
CA PHE A 24 -17.11 -32.71 -12.40
C PHE A 24 -16.00 -33.12 -11.42
N ARG A 25 -15.43 -32.13 -10.71
CA ARG A 25 -14.70 -32.33 -9.46
C ARG A 25 -15.43 -31.61 -8.34
N ARG A 26 -15.84 -32.37 -7.32
CA ARG A 26 -16.36 -31.89 -6.04
C ARG A 26 -15.35 -30.95 -5.40
N ILE A 27 -15.75 -29.71 -5.14
CA ILE A 27 -15.02 -28.80 -4.26
C ILE A 27 -15.61 -28.99 -2.86
N VAL A 28 -14.76 -29.46 -1.95
CA VAL A 28 -15.04 -29.41 -0.51
C VAL A 28 -14.86 -27.94 -0.10
N HIS A 29 -15.93 -27.32 0.37
CA HIS A 29 -15.84 -26.03 1.05
C HIS A 29 -15.01 -26.21 2.33
N ALA A 30 -13.72 -25.93 2.25
CA ALA A 30 -12.96 -25.55 3.43
C ALA A 30 -13.42 -24.13 3.79
N VAL A 31 -14.38 -24.05 4.72
CA VAL A 31 -14.70 -22.83 5.44
C VAL A 31 -13.44 -22.45 6.21
N ARG A 32 -12.67 -21.50 5.67
CA ARG A 32 -11.71 -20.75 6.49
C ARG A 32 -12.55 -19.90 7.44
N PRO A 33 -12.23 -19.87 8.75
CA PRO A 33 -12.84 -18.91 9.64
C PRO A 33 -12.44 -17.52 9.15
N SER A 34 -13.45 -16.71 8.83
CA SER A 34 -13.32 -15.27 8.68
C SER A 34 -13.17 -14.70 10.08
N ASP A 35 -11.94 -14.40 10.49
CA ASP A 35 -11.71 -13.49 11.61
C ASP A 35 -11.95 -12.08 11.09
N ASP A 36 -13.22 -11.66 11.12
CA ASP A 36 -13.68 -10.31 10.76
C ASP A 36 -14.30 -9.69 12.01
N ALA A 37 -13.53 -8.82 12.65
CA ALA A 37 -14.00 -7.67 13.43
C ALA A 37 -12.79 -6.90 14.01
N SER A 38 -12.06 -6.19 13.15
CA SER A 38 -11.61 -4.85 13.53
C SER A 38 -12.50 -3.87 12.78
N ASP A 39 -12.99 -2.83 13.45
CA ASP A 39 -13.73 -1.72 12.85
C ASP A 39 -12.88 -1.07 11.75
N ASP A 40 -12.89 -1.65 10.55
CA ASP A 40 -12.06 -1.21 9.44
C ASP A 40 -12.76 -0.03 8.78
N ASP A 41 -12.08 1.12 8.73
CA ASP A 41 -12.49 2.36 8.03
C ASP A 41 -12.65 2.19 6.50
N GLY A 42 -12.89 0.96 6.03
CA GLY A 42 -13.07 0.55 4.64
C GLY A 42 -11.80 0.08 3.94
N TRP A 43 -10.64 0.15 4.60
CA TRP A 43 -9.36 -0.22 4.00
C TRP A 43 -9.19 -1.73 3.92
N ARG A 44 -8.65 -2.21 2.79
CA ARG A 44 -8.28 -3.61 2.60
C ARG A 44 -6.85 -3.71 2.16
N ARG A 45 -6.06 -4.53 2.86
CA ARG A 45 -4.67 -4.78 2.50
C ARG A 45 -4.58 -5.76 1.33
N ASP A 46 -3.89 -5.34 0.28
CA ASP A 46 -3.70 -6.11 -0.96
C ASP A 46 -2.21 -6.39 -1.23
N ASP A 47 -1.94 -7.58 -1.79
CA ASP A 47 -0.65 -7.97 -2.40
C ASP A 47 0.59 -7.64 -1.52
N PRO A 48 0.66 -8.10 -0.25
CA PRO A 48 1.79 -7.81 0.60
C PRO A 48 3.04 -8.56 0.11
N ARG A 49 4.11 -7.82 -0.18
CA ARG A 49 5.44 -8.31 -0.59
C ARG A 49 6.49 -7.90 0.43
N GLN A 50 7.68 -8.50 0.40
CA GLN A 50 8.75 -8.15 1.34
C GLN A 50 9.19 -6.67 1.25
N THR A 51 8.95 -6.02 0.11
CA THR A 51 9.40 -4.65 -0.14
C THR A 51 8.25 -3.69 -0.42
N GLU A 52 7.00 -4.13 -0.35
CA GLU A 52 5.84 -3.30 -0.68
C GLU A 52 4.58 -3.85 -0.03
N THR A 53 3.75 -2.96 0.50
CA THR A 53 2.38 -3.25 0.90
C THR A 53 1.44 -2.19 0.32
N ARG A 54 0.21 -2.60 -0.02
CA ARG A 54 -0.83 -1.70 -0.50
C ARG A 54 -2.10 -1.84 0.34
N TRP A 55 -2.80 -0.73 0.56
CA TRP A 55 -4.14 -0.68 1.13
C TRP A 55 -5.07 0.01 0.13
N ARG A 56 -6.29 -0.50 -0.01
CA ARG A 56 -7.28 0.06 -0.92
C ARG A 56 -8.60 0.34 -0.21
N ARG A 57 -9.22 1.46 -0.57
CA ARG A 57 -10.58 1.82 -0.19
C ARG A 57 -11.17 2.62 -1.34
N ASP A 58 -12.30 2.16 -1.88
CA ASP A 58 -12.95 2.78 -3.04
C ASP A 58 -11.99 3.03 -4.22
N ASP A 59 -11.76 4.29 -4.61
CA ASP A 59 -10.80 4.69 -5.65
C ASP A 59 -9.44 5.13 -5.10
N GLU A 60 -9.21 4.99 -3.80
CA GLU A 60 -7.95 5.33 -3.14
C GLU A 60 -7.05 4.10 -2.98
N THR A 61 -5.76 4.25 -3.25
CA THR A 61 -4.74 3.24 -2.98
C THR A 61 -3.56 3.86 -2.23
N VAL A 62 -3.35 3.43 -0.99
CA VAL A 62 -2.14 3.76 -0.23
C VAL A 62 -1.09 2.68 -0.49
N ARG A 63 0.15 3.09 -0.74
CA ARG A 63 1.29 2.18 -0.94
C ARG A 63 2.39 2.58 0.02
N CYS A 64 2.99 1.61 0.68
CA CYS A 64 4.25 1.76 1.39
C CYS A 64 5.26 0.78 0.76
N PHE A 65 6.37 1.28 0.23
CA PHE A 65 7.33 0.46 -0.48
C PHE A 65 8.77 0.90 -0.23
N ARG A 66 9.70 -0.05 -0.34
CA ARG A 66 11.13 0.19 -0.23
C ARG A 66 11.61 0.93 -1.48
N PHE A 67 12.38 1.98 -1.27
CA PHE A 67 13.06 2.74 -2.29
C PHE A 67 14.48 3.04 -1.80
N ASP A 68 15.48 2.57 -2.54
CA ASP A 68 16.89 2.62 -2.13
C ASP A 68 17.10 2.01 -0.73
N ASP A 69 17.68 2.78 0.19
CA ASP A 69 17.95 2.39 1.57
C ASP A 69 16.80 2.71 2.56
N GLY A 70 15.68 3.27 2.08
CA GLY A 70 14.54 3.63 2.92
C GLY A 70 13.20 3.19 2.35
N TYR A 71 12.13 3.77 2.88
CA TYR A 71 10.75 3.50 2.50
C TYR A 71 10.04 4.81 2.15
N VAL A 72 9.14 4.72 1.19
CA VAL A 72 8.29 5.81 0.71
C VAL A 72 6.84 5.37 0.84
N SER A 73 5.99 6.29 1.27
CA SER A 73 4.53 6.08 1.29
C SER A 73 3.82 7.07 0.38
N THR A 74 2.82 6.59 -0.35
CA THR A 74 2.04 7.38 -1.31
C THR A 74 0.56 7.06 -1.20
N VAL A 75 -0.30 8.01 -1.54
CA VAL A 75 -1.72 7.78 -1.81
C VAL A 75 -2.04 8.13 -3.26
N GLU A 76 -2.71 7.23 -3.95
CA GLU A 76 -3.21 7.39 -5.32
C GLU A 76 -4.73 7.55 -5.28
N TYR A 77 -5.25 8.54 -6.02
CA TYR A 77 -6.68 8.75 -6.24
C TYR A 77 -7.03 8.40 -7.69
N GLY A 78 -7.56 7.20 -7.91
CA GLY A 78 -7.83 6.66 -9.24
C GLY A 78 -8.82 7.50 -10.06
N SER A 79 -9.82 8.13 -9.42
CA SER A 79 -10.76 9.00 -10.13
C SER A 79 -10.14 10.29 -10.68
N ARG A 80 -9.01 10.72 -10.11
CA ARG A 80 -8.34 11.99 -10.43
C ARG A 80 -7.05 11.80 -11.21
N ASP A 81 -6.53 10.57 -11.30
CA ASP A 81 -5.22 10.24 -11.86
C ASP A 81 -4.10 11.06 -11.18
N VAL A 82 -4.17 11.15 -9.85
CA VAL A 82 -3.18 11.88 -9.04
C VAL A 82 -2.60 10.97 -7.96
N THR A 83 -1.28 10.99 -7.83
CA THR A 83 -0.56 10.37 -6.71
C THR A 83 0.12 11.44 -5.87
N TRP A 84 -0.11 11.40 -4.56
CA TRP A 84 0.55 12.25 -3.60
C TRP A 84 1.53 11.43 -2.75
N GLN A 85 2.70 11.98 -2.47
CA GLN A 85 3.61 11.40 -1.48
C GLN A 85 3.16 11.77 -0.08
N LEU A 86 3.05 10.78 0.81
CA LEU A 86 2.80 10.96 2.24
C LEU A 86 4.11 11.21 2.99
N THR A 87 5.20 10.62 2.51
CA THR A 87 6.56 10.82 3.03
C THR A 87 7.29 11.90 2.22
N PRO A 88 8.14 12.74 2.84
CA PRO A 88 8.89 13.79 2.13
C PRO A 88 10.03 13.23 1.25
N GLY A 89 10.22 11.92 1.26
CA GLY A 89 11.29 11.19 0.58
C GLY A 89 11.45 9.81 1.23
N GLN A 90 12.65 9.24 1.11
CA GLN A 90 12.96 7.98 1.79
C GLN A 90 13.15 8.20 3.29
N VAL A 91 12.41 7.43 4.09
CA VAL A 91 12.47 7.45 5.56
C VAL A 91 12.57 6.03 6.13
N PRO A 92 12.92 5.83 7.42
CA PRO A 92 12.83 4.52 8.05
C PRO A 92 11.43 3.92 7.92
N LEU A 93 11.34 2.57 7.93
CA LEU A 93 10.07 1.86 7.77
C LEU A 93 9.01 2.31 8.79
N ALA A 94 9.40 2.50 10.06
CA ALA A 94 8.47 2.92 11.10
C ALA A 94 7.89 4.32 10.82
N SER A 95 8.72 5.30 10.42
CA SER A 95 8.26 6.62 9.98
C SER A 95 7.31 6.54 8.77
N ALA A 96 7.64 5.72 7.76
CA ALA A 96 6.78 5.52 6.60
C ALA A 96 5.42 4.91 7.00
N LEU A 97 5.42 3.93 7.90
CA LEU A 97 4.19 3.32 8.40
C LEU A 97 3.41 4.26 9.33
N ALA A 98 4.05 5.16 10.08
CA ALA A 98 3.36 6.17 10.86
C ALA A 98 2.59 7.14 9.94
N MET A 99 3.21 7.60 8.85
CA MET A 99 2.55 8.48 7.86
C MET A 99 1.45 7.74 7.07
N THR A 100 1.68 6.46 6.75
CA THR A 100 0.65 5.59 6.18
C THR A 100 -0.54 5.46 7.12
N ALA A 101 -0.31 5.13 8.39
CA ALA A 101 -1.34 4.93 9.38
C ALA A 101 -2.13 6.20 9.69
N LEU A 102 -1.46 7.37 9.72
CA LEU A 102 -2.12 8.67 9.82
C LEU A 102 -3.17 8.84 8.70
N TYR A 103 -2.81 8.49 7.46
CA TYR A 103 -3.75 8.59 6.35
C TYR A 103 -4.86 7.53 6.43
N LEU A 104 -4.53 6.29 6.76
CA LEU A 104 -5.52 5.20 6.83
C LEU A 104 -6.59 5.48 7.90
N GLN A 105 -6.17 5.94 9.09
CA GLN A 105 -7.04 6.15 10.25
C GLN A 105 -7.73 7.51 10.27
N HIS A 106 -7.08 8.56 9.73
CA HIS A 106 -7.57 9.93 9.86
C HIS A 106 -7.79 10.65 8.52
N GLY A 107 -7.40 10.04 7.39
CA GLY A 107 -7.47 10.69 6.07
C GLY A 107 -6.55 11.91 5.94
N ILE A 108 -5.48 11.98 6.73
CA ILE A 108 -4.60 13.15 6.81
C ILE A 108 -3.26 12.90 6.11
N THR A 109 -2.90 13.84 5.23
CA THR A 109 -1.56 13.92 4.65
C THR A 109 -0.66 14.78 5.55
N PRO A 110 0.53 14.31 5.95
CA PRO A 110 1.50 15.12 6.67
C PRO A 110 1.90 16.36 5.88
N GLN A 111 2.19 17.46 6.59
CA GLN A 111 2.81 18.65 6.00
C GLN A 111 4.32 18.63 6.18
N SER A 112 5.04 19.41 5.39
CA SER A 112 6.49 19.58 5.54
C SER A 112 6.80 20.95 6.12
N ASP A 113 7.65 20.99 7.13
CA ASP A 113 8.23 22.24 7.62
C ASP A 113 9.25 22.80 6.59
N PRO A 114 9.80 24.01 6.81
CA PRO A 114 10.80 24.59 5.91
C PRO A 114 12.07 23.73 5.70
N ASP A 115 12.38 22.83 6.63
CA ASP A 115 13.50 21.88 6.56
C ASP A 115 13.10 20.56 5.87
N GLY A 116 11.84 20.45 5.40
CA GLY A 116 11.31 19.27 4.73
C GLY A 116 10.85 18.17 5.67
N ARG A 117 10.79 18.43 6.98
CA ARG A 117 10.45 17.44 8.00
C ARG A 117 8.92 17.27 8.06
N PRO A 118 8.41 16.03 8.05
CA PRO A 118 6.99 15.75 8.03
C PRO A 118 6.40 15.94 9.44
N PHE A 119 5.35 16.74 9.54
CA PHE A 119 4.63 16.98 10.77
C PHE A 119 3.11 16.97 10.57
N VAL A 120 2.38 16.81 11.66
CA VAL A 120 0.93 16.98 11.75
C VAL A 120 0.60 17.83 12.97
N ALA A 121 -0.42 18.67 12.87
CA ALA A 121 -0.94 19.38 14.03
C ALA A 121 -1.97 18.52 14.75
N VAL A 122 -1.98 18.58 16.07
CA VAL A 122 -2.88 17.80 16.92
C VAL A 122 -3.59 18.76 17.86
N GLY A 123 -4.91 18.82 17.75
CA GLY A 123 -5.78 19.54 18.67
C GLY A 123 -6.51 18.58 19.60
N GLU A 124 -7.46 19.10 20.38
CA GLU A 124 -8.28 18.29 21.29
C GLU A 124 -9.09 17.21 20.56
N SER A 125 -9.48 17.50 19.31
CA SER A 125 -10.26 16.59 18.46
C SER A 125 -9.40 15.59 17.69
N GLY A 126 -8.06 15.61 17.86
CA GLY A 126 -7.13 14.71 17.18
C GLY A 126 -6.28 15.40 16.11
N PRO A 127 -5.62 14.61 15.23
CA PRO A 127 -4.78 15.16 14.18
C PRO A 127 -5.61 15.93 13.16
N ARG A 128 -5.03 17.00 12.59
CA ARG A 128 -5.67 17.81 11.54
C ARG A 128 -4.66 18.44 10.59
N GLN A 129 -5.12 18.77 9.38
CA GLN A 129 -4.34 19.57 8.44
C GLN A 129 -4.50 21.05 8.80
N VAL A 130 -3.38 21.78 8.87
CA VAL A 130 -3.37 23.22 9.19
C VAL A 130 -3.02 23.98 7.92
N PHE A 131 -4.03 24.52 7.24
CA PHE A 131 -3.82 25.31 6.02
C PHE A 131 -3.64 26.80 6.29
N GLU A 132 -4.01 27.26 7.49
CA GLU A 132 -3.99 28.67 7.88
C GLU A 132 -3.06 28.87 9.08
N GLU A 133 -2.33 29.99 9.08
CA GLU A 133 -1.29 30.35 10.06
C GLU A 133 -1.81 30.47 11.51
N ILE A 134 -3.12 30.60 11.69
CA ILE A 134 -3.77 30.75 13.00
C ILE A 134 -4.84 29.69 13.16
N ALA A 135 -4.51 28.66 13.94
CA ALA A 135 -5.47 27.71 14.43
C ALA A 135 -6.44 28.41 15.40
N ASP A 136 -7.75 28.20 15.24
CA ASP A 136 -8.78 28.71 16.18
C ASP A 136 -8.61 28.16 17.61
N GLU A 137 -7.80 27.11 17.77
CA GLU A 137 -7.46 26.44 19.02
C GLU A 137 -5.94 26.19 19.08
N PRO A 138 -5.33 26.12 20.28
CA PRO A 138 -3.95 25.68 20.42
C PRO A 138 -3.76 24.28 19.82
N VAL A 139 -2.66 24.08 19.09
CA VAL A 139 -2.30 22.78 18.52
C VAL A 139 -0.86 22.44 18.85
N ASP A 140 -0.62 21.15 19.07
CA ASP A 140 0.73 20.60 19.19
C ASP A 140 1.20 20.10 17.81
N TYR A 141 2.44 20.44 17.45
CA TYR A 141 3.05 19.93 16.22
C TYR A 141 3.84 18.66 16.51
N VAL A 142 3.41 17.54 15.92
CA VAL A 142 4.03 16.23 16.08
C VAL A 142 4.77 15.86 14.80
N TYR A 143 6.07 15.62 14.94
CA TYR A 143 6.94 15.20 13.83
C TYR A 143 6.95 13.69 13.66
N LEU A 144 6.94 13.24 12.41
CA LEU A 144 6.81 11.83 12.03
C LEU A 144 8.10 11.25 11.43
N ASP A 145 9.15 12.05 11.26
CA ASP A 145 10.45 11.63 10.73
C ASP A 145 11.30 10.83 11.74
N ALA A 146 11.08 11.05 13.03
CA ALA A 146 11.92 10.48 14.09
C ALA A 146 11.47 9.10 14.62
N VAL A 147 10.37 8.54 14.09
CA VAL A 147 9.78 7.27 14.58
C VAL A 147 10.63 6.07 14.15
N ARG A 148 11.14 5.30 15.10
CA ARG A 148 12.06 4.18 14.84
C ARG A 148 11.41 2.82 14.97
N THR A 149 10.38 2.71 15.81
CA THR A 149 9.62 1.48 16.04
C THR A 149 8.14 1.78 16.13
N LEU A 150 7.30 0.75 16.08
CA LEU A 150 5.85 0.91 16.19
C LEU A 150 5.41 1.39 17.58
N GLU A 151 6.21 1.14 18.62
CA GLU A 151 5.96 1.61 19.99
C GLU A 151 6.18 3.11 20.15
N GLU A 152 6.91 3.73 19.23
CA GLU A 152 7.14 5.18 19.19
C GLU A 152 6.07 5.93 18.38
N PHE A 153 5.01 5.23 17.95
CA PHE A 153 3.91 5.87 17.25
C PHE A 153 3.25 6.93 18.16
N PRO A 154 2.91 8.12 17.61
CA PRO A 154 2.12 9.08 18.34
C PRO A 154 0.82 8.46 18.87
N ALA A 155 0.34 8.91 20.03
CA ALA A 155 -0.78 8.27 20.72
C ALA A 155 -2.10 8.23 19.93
N PHE A 156 -2.27 9.11 18.93
CA PHE A 156 -3.43 9.12 18.03
C PHE A 156 -3.30 8.15 16.86
N ILE A 157 -2.17 7.45 16.72
CA ILE A 157 -1.94 6.43 15.69
C ILE A 157 -1.88 5.07 16.36
N GLU A 158 -2.81 4.20 16.00
CA GLU A 158 -2.81 2.83 16.51
C GLU A 158 -1.99 1.92 15.61
N ALA A 159 -0.95 1.28 16.17
CA ALA A 159 -0.22 0.22 15.48
C ALA A 159 -1.02 -1.09 15.50
N GLY A 160 -2.13 -1.17 14.77
CA GLY A 160 -3.00 -2.36 14.72
C GLY A 160 -2.28 -3.65 14.27
N ALA A 161 -2.97 -4.80 14.38
CA ALA A 161 -2.40 -6.10 14.00
C ALA A 161 -1.90 -6.12 12.54
N ASP A 162 -2.60 -5.42 11.65
CA ASP A 162 -2.23 -5.30 10.24
C ASP A 162 -0.88 -4.57 10.06
N LEU A 163 -0.72 -3.40 10.68
CA LEU A 163 0.53 -2.62 10.61
C LEU A 163 1.71 -3.35 11.26
N ARG A 164 1.48 -4.06 12.36
CA ARG A 164 2.51 -4.91 12.99
C ARG A 164 2.98 -6.01 12.04
N HIS A 165 2.05 -6.70 11.38
CA HIS A 165 2.40 -7.72 10.39
C HIS A 165 3.21 -7.13 9.23
N VAL A 166 2.82 -5.96 8.73
CA VAL A 166 3.54 -5.27 7.65
C VAL A 166 4.94 -4.87 8.08
N TYR A 167 5.09 -4.34 9.29
CA TYR A 167 6.39 -3.98 9.84
C TYR A 167 7.30 -5.20 9.94
N ASP A 168 6.83 -6.31 10.51
CA ASP A 168 7.61 -7.54 10.64
C ASP A 168 8.01 -8.11 9.27
N GLN A 169 7.08 -8.07 8.31
CA GLN A 169 7.29 -8.57 6.96
C GLN A 169 8.29 -7.71 6.16
N MET A 170 8.15 -6.38 6.23
CA MET A 170 8.93 -5.44 5.44
C MET A 170 10.20 -4.98 6.13
N SER A 171 10.33 -5.18 7.44
CA SER A 171 11.56 -4.91 8.16
C SER A 171 12.68 -5.72 7.47
N PRO A 172 13.80 -5.08 7.11
CA PRO A 172 15.00 -5.82 6.73
C PRO A 172 15.24 -6.81 7.86
N ALA A 173 15.26 -8.11 7.53
CA ALA A 173 15.42 -9.16 8.53
C ALA A 173 16.55 -8.78 9.48
N ARG A 174 16.24 -8.53 10.76
CA ARG A 174 17.25 -8.67 11.80
C ARG A 174 17.73 -10.12 11.63
N PHE A 175 19.05 -10.32 11.45
CA PHE A 175 19.74 -11.60 11.16
C PHE A 175 19.59 -12.03 9.68
N ASN A 176 20.58 -11.89 8.79
CA ASN A 176 21.94 -12.45 8.90
C ASN A 176 22.05 -13.56 9.95
N THR A 177 21.24 -14.61 9.80
CA THR A 177 21.69 -15.92 10.26
C THR A 177 22.94 -16.28 9.44
N LEU A 178 24.11 -16.22 10.09
CA LEU A 178 25.42 -16.67 9.62
C LEU A 178 26.10 -15.79 8.56
N GLY A 179 26.89 -14.82 9.03
CA GLY A 179 28.01 -14.23 8.30
C GLY A 179 29.23 -14.21 9.20
#